data_AF-A0A2A3XTJ1-F1
#
_entry.id   AF-A0A2A3XTJ1-F1
#
_cell.length_a   1.000
_cell.length_b   1.000
_cell.length_c   1.000
_cell.angle_alpha   90.00
_cell.angle_beta   90.00
_cell.angle_gamma   90.00
#
_symmetry.space_group_name_H-M   'P 1'
#
loop_
_entity.id
_entity.type
_entity.pdbx_description
1 polymer ?
#
loop_
_entity_poly.entity_id
_entity_poly.type
_entity_poly.pdbx_seq_one_letter_code
_entity_poly.pdbx_strand_id
1 'polypeptide(L)'
;MRFPLEAMTDEVPDISDSSGIGLDQYLTLQLDRGGITNPGMFLDSKLADWVWDIHHAAFENLMWLVRAIFSFEWVDLLAGPLVSLSETMNDLTLELKVVIIGLGLALSAAVYGYQLIKGKAALGITNLLVTLLIASLLSSVFMNPWSTFFKEDGWFDSFKTAGSQTAALFVDGGNETEEISADQVITQDLGSTFVDTLVREPYQLISFGKILTGECDQVFNEELATVTPGDKGDDSVMKAVGKCDEQAKFFMENPTGQLDILAGASIMLQSFYLFTAFCAFLIFVSFLFLGFKVLMLLWQCILGIFPGSDRSGLWKGFLGCIASMIFVTFSVALMAIHLKFTQSLMTALEPLGAKKYLIVVVS
;
A
#
# COMPACT_ATOMS: atom_id res chain seq x y z
N MET A 1 -9.99 9.65 -25.08
CA MET A 1 -9.08 8.81 -24.27
C MET A 1 -9.48 9.04 -22.83
N ARG A 2 -10.41 8.21 -22.33
CA ARG A 2 -10.90 8.27 -20.95
C ARG A 2 -9.78 7.69 -20.08
N PHE A 3 -9.28 8.45 -19.11
CA PHE A 3 -8.32 7.93 -18.14
C PHE A 3 -8.98 6.79 -17.35
N PRO A 4 -8.30 5.65 -17.10
CA PRO A 4 -8.83 4.55 -16.30
C PRO A 4 -8.68 4.87 -14.80
N LEU A 5 -9.15 6.04 -14.37
CA LEU A 5 -9.28 6.36 -12.95
C LEU A 5 -10.52 5.67 -12.33
N GLU A 6 -11.41 5.11 -13.15
CA GLU A 6 -12.60 4.34 -12.70
C GLU A 6 -12.22 2.98 -12.08
N ALA A 7 -11.06 2.39 -12.40
CA ALA A 7 -10.61 1.14 -11.78
C ALA A 7 -10.14 1.31 -10.32
N MET A 8 -9.79 2.54 -9.91
CA MET A 8 -9.47 2.84 -8.51
C MET A 8 -10.70 3.25 -7.68
N THR A 9 -11.88 3.36 -8.32
CA THR A 9 -13.16 3.73 -7.66
C THR A 9 -14.08 2.54 -7.40
N ASP A 10 -13.65 1.31 -7.69
CA ASP A 10 -14.43 0.13 -7.32
C ASP A 10 -14.47 -0.02 -5.80
N GLU A 11 -15.68 -0.39 -5.34
CA GLU A 11 -16.22 -0.31 -3.98
C GLU A 11 -15.23 -0.68 -2.87
N VAL A 12 -15.36 0.04 -1.73
CA VAL A 12 -14.83 -0.41 -0.43
C VAL A 12 -15.17 -1.89 -0.31
N PRO A 13 -14.21 -2.79 -0.07
CA PRO A 13 -14.50 -4.21 0.00
C PRO A 13 -15.62 -4.44 1.03
N ASP A 14 -16.53 -5.36 0.75
CA ASP A 14 -17.59 -5.77 1.69
C ASP A 14 -16.92 -6.43 2.90
N ILE A 15 -16.50 -5.59 3.85
CA ILE A 15 -15.78 -5.98 5.05
C ILE A 15 -16.76 -5.89 6.21
N SER A 16 -16.99 -7.04 6.83
CA SER A 16 -17.74 -7.16 8.07
C SER A 16 -16.82 -7.36 9.26
N ASP A 17 -17.35 -7.04 10.43
CA ASP A 17 -16.76 -7.44 11.71
C ASP A 17 -16.82 -8.98 11.90
N SER A 18 -16.21 -9.50 12.97
CA SER A 18 -16.24 -10.96 13.25
C SER A 18 -17.62 -11.52 13.56
N SER A 19 -18.61 -10.66 13.83
CA SER A 19 -20.02 -11.01 14.07
C SER A 19 -20.88 -10.90 12.80
N GLY A 20 -20.30 -10.54 11.66
CA GLY A 20 -20.99 -10.43 10.38
C GLY A 20 -21.73 -9.11 10.17
N ILE A 21 -21.46 -8.08 10.98
CA ILE A 21 -22.02 -6.73 10.82
C ILE A 21 -21.17 -5.95 9.83
N GLY A 22 -21.79 -5.40 8.79
CA GLY A 22 -21.13 -4.58 7.78
C GLY A 22 -20.53 -3.28 8.35
N LEU A 23 -19.47 -2.80 7.72
CA LEU A 23 -18.79 -1.54 8.09
C LEU A 23 -19.74 -0.32 8.02
N ASP A 24 -20.73 -0.35 7.13
CA ASP A 24 -21.73 0.69 6.92
C ASP A 24 -22.62 0.93 8.15
N GLN A 25 -22.90 -0.13 8.92
CA GLN A 25 -23.69 -0.04 10.15
C GLN A 25 -23.00 0.80 11.24
N TYR A 26 -21.68 0.96 11.15
CA TYR A 26 -20.88 1.78 12.06
C TYR A 26 -20.75 3.24 11.61
N LEU A 27 -21.41 3.68 10.54
CA LEU A 27 -21.32 5.06 10.02
C LEU A 27 -21.77 6.12 11.04
N THR A 28 -22.72 5.79 11.92
CA THR A 28 -23.32 6.75 12.84
C THR A 28 -23.14 6.36 14.28
N LEU A 29 -22.48 7.22 15.07
CA LEU A 29 -22.39 7.03 16.51
C LEU A 29 -23.77 7.15 17.17
N GLN A 30 -23.97 6.28 18.16
CA GLN A 30 -25.15 6.21 18.99
C GLN A 30 -24.89 7.05 20.25
N LEU A 31 -25.22 8.35 20.15
CA LEU A 31 -24.93 9.36 21.17
C LEU A 31 -26.22 9.99 21.69
N ASP A 32 -26.24 10.33 22.98
CA ASP A 32 -27.26 11.24 23.51
C ASP A 32 -26.95 12.66 22.99
N ARG A 33 -27.71 13.08 21.98
CA ARG A 33 -27.52 14.38 21.30
C ARG A 33 -27.99 15.57 22.14
N GLY A 34 -28.64 15.31 23.27
CA GLY A 34 -29.24 16.34 24.12
C GLY A 34 -30.41 17.07 23.44
N GLY A 35 -31.26 17.69 24.26
CA GLY A 35 -32.33 18.57 23.80
C GLY A 35 -31.90 20.05 23.70
N ILE A 36 -32.84 20.92 23.34
CA ILE A 36 -32.70 22.39 23.37
C ILE A 36 -32.23 22.89 24.77
N THR A 37 -32.43 22.09 25.80
CA THR A 37 -32.10 22.36 27.20
C THR A 37 -30.62 22.14 27.56
N ASN A 38 -29.82 21.43 26.75
CA ASN A 38 -28.38 21.19 26.99
C ASN A 38 -27.54 21.48 25.73
N PRO A 39 -27.26 22.77 25.43
CA PRO A 39 -26.54 23.15 24.20
C PRO A 39 -25.09 22.66 24.14
N GLY A 40 -24.46 22.36 25.27
CA GLY A 40 -23.10 21.77 25.32
C GLY A 40 -23.05 20.37 24.74
N MET A 41 -23.97 19.49 25.14
CA MET A 41 -24.08 18.11 24.63
C MET A 41 -24.41 18.09 23.13
N PHE A 42 -25.16 19.07 22.64
CA PHE A 42 -25.42 19.24 21.21
C PHE A 42 -24.15 19.60 20.42
N LEU A 43 -23.30 20.50 20.94
CA LEU A 43 -22.05 20.87 20.27
C LEU A 43 -21.03 19.72 20.31
N ASP A 44 -20.90 19.05 21.45
CA ASP A 44 -19.97 17.94 21.63
C ASP A 44 -20.37 16.72 20.77
N SER A 45 -21.67 16.42 20.67
CA SER A 45 -22.17 15.36 19.77
C SER A 45 -21.94 15.69 18.29
N LYS A 46 -22.06 16.96 17.89
CA LYS A 46 -21.73 17.38 16.50
C LYS A 46 -20.25 17.28 16.19
N LEU A 47 -19.39 17.64 17.13
CA LEU A 47 -17.95 17.45 16.98
C LEU A 47 -17.60 15.97 16.94
N ALA A 48 -18.22 15.16 17.80
CA ALA A 48 -18.03 13.71 17.81
C ALA A 48 -18.46 13.05 16.51
N ASP A 49 -19.63 13.43 15.97
CA ASP A 49 -20.10 12.99 14.65
C ASP A 49 -19.05 13.32 13.56
N TRP A 50 -18.53 14.55 13.54
CA TRP A 50 -17.57 14.96 12.51
C TRP A 50 -16.23 14.21 12.61
N VAL A 51 -15.69 14.06 13.81
CA VAL A 51 -14.44 13.31 14.02
C VAL A 51 -14.65 11.83 13.72
N TRP A 52 -15.82 11.27 14.05
CA TRP A 52 -16.16 9.89 13.70
C TRP A 52 -16.30 9.67 12.20
N ASP A 53 -16.96 10.60 11.49
CA ASP A 53 -17.06 10.55 10.03
C ASP A 53 -15.64 10.53 9.40
N ILE A 54 -14.68 11.29 9.95
CA ILE A 54 -13.26 11.25 9.53
C ILE A 54 -12.59 9.92 9.90
N HIS A 55 -12.84 9.40 11.11
CA HIS A 55 -12.29 8.12 11.58
C HIS A 55 -12.74 6.96 10.68
N HIS A 56 -14.02 6.88 10.39
CA HIS A 56 -14.61 5.88 9.50
C HIS A 56 -14.04 5.99 8.08
N ALA A 57 -14.03 7.20 7.51
CA ALA A 57 -13.41 7.43 6.20
C ALA A 57 -11.91 7.08 6.18
N ALA A 58 -11.17 7.34 7.26
CA ALA A 58 -9.75 6.97 7.35
C ALA A 58 -9.57 5.44 7.33
N PHE A 59 -10.46 4.69 7.98
CA PHE A 59 -10.46 3.22 7.95
C PHE A 59 -10.78 2.68 6.56
N GLU A 60 -11.81 3.20 5.89
CA GLU A 60 -12.14 2.82 4.52
C GLU A 60 -10.97 3.08 3.57
N ASN A 61 -10.36 4.27 3.65
CA ASN A 61 -9.19 4.63 2.84
C ASN A 61 -7.98 3.75 3.14
N LEU A 62 -7.78 3.34 4.39
CA LEU A 62 -6.74 2.39 4.77
C LEU A 62 -6.95 1.04 4.08
N MET A 63 -8.16 0.46 4.18
CA MET A 63 -8.47 -0.83 3.59
C MET A 63 -8.39 -0.79 2.07
N TRP A 64 -8.90 0.27 1.46
CA TRP A 64 -8.74 0.55 0.03
C TRP A 64 -7.26 0.62 -0.38
N LEU A 65 -6.43 1.34 0.40
CA LEU A 65 -5.01 1.50 0.07
C LEU A 65 -4.27 0.16 0.15
N VAL A 66 -4.54 -0.65 1.18
CA VAL A 66 -3.98 -1.99 1.31
C VAL A 66 -4.37 -2.83 0.08
N ARG A 67 -5.65 -2.84 -0.30
CA ARG A 67 -6.12 -3.53 -1.51
C ARG A 67 -5.40 -3.08 -2.76
N ALA A 68 -5.37 -1.77 -2.98
CA ALA A 68 -4.76 -1.19 -4.16
C ALA A 68 -3.28 -1.58 -4.27
N ILE A 69 -2.53 -1.59 -3.17
CA ILE A 69 -1.11 -1.97 -3.21
C ILE A 69 -0.91 -3.44 -3.50
N PHE A 70 -1.65 -4.33 -2.83
CA PHE A 70 -1.50 -5.78 -3.01
C PHE A 70 -2.14 -6.31 -4.29
N SER A 71 -3.09 -5.60 -4.91
CA SER A 71 -3.67 -6.01 -6.20
C SER A 71 -2.70 -5.84 -7.36
N PHE A 72 -1.68 -4.98 -7.21
CA PHE A 72 -0.73 -4.60 -8.26
C PHE A 72 -1.36 -4.04 -9.55
N GLU A 73 -2.68 -3.81 -9.62
CA GLU A 73 -3.36 -3.28 -10.81
C GLU A 73 -2.84 -1.89 -11.21
N TRP A 74 -2.41 -1.10 -10.22
CA TRP A 74 -1.77 0.20 -10.44
C TRP A 74 -0.46 0.08 -11.22
N VAL A 75 0.25 -1.04 -11.11
CA VAL A 75 1.46 -1.30 -11.91
C VAL A 75 1.08 -1.36 -13.38
N ASP A 76 0.04 -2.13 -13.73
CA ASP A 76 -0.34 -2.35 -15.12
C ASP A 76 -0.88 -1.06 -15.74
N LEU A 77 -1.62 -0.27 -14.94
CA LEU A 77 -2.08 1.07 -15.30
C LEU A 77 -0.93 2.03 -15.62
N LEU A 78 0.15 2.00 -14.83
CA LEU A 78 1.32 2.84 -15.06
C LEU A 78 2.26 2.28 -16.13
N ALA A 79 2.33 0.95 -16.27
CA ALA A 79 3.16 0.28 -17.23
C ALA A 79 2.66 0.56 -18.65
N GLY A 80 1.35 0.60 -18.88
CA GLY A 80 0.74 0.83 -20.20
C GLY A 80 1.31 2.05 -20.96
N PRO A 81 1.27 3.27 -20.41
CA PRO A 81 1.87 4.45 -21.06
C PRO A 81 3.37 4.32 -21.32
N LEU A 82 4.09 3.66 -20.41
CA LEU A 82 5.54 3.47 -20.52
C LEU A 82 5.91 2.41 -21.56
N VAL A 83 5.10 1.35 -21.73
CA VAL A 83 5.19 0.39 -22.85
C VAL A 83 5.05 1.15 -24.16
N SER A 84 3.98 1.94 -24.31
CA SER A 84 3.71 2.68 -25.54
C SER A 84 4.81 3.68 -25.90
N LEU A 85 5.35 4.38 -24.89
CA LEU A 85 6.52 5.25 -25.07
C LEU A 85 7.75 4.44 -25.53
N SER A 86 7.99 3.28 -24.93
CA SER A 86 9.12 2.42 -25.27
C SER A 86 9.02 1.86 -26.70
N GLU A 87 7.84 1.47 -27.13
CA GLU A 87 7.57 0.98 -28.49
C GLU A 87 7.77 2.08 -29.51
N THR A 88 7.22 3.27 -29.25
CA THR A 88 7.44 4.45 -30.10
C THR A 88 8.92 4.81 -30.21
N MET A 89 9.64 4.81 -29.08
CA MET A 89 11.09 5.04 -29.09
C MET A 89 11.83 3.95 -29.86
N ASN A 90 11.42 2.68 -29.74
CA ASN A 90 12.03 1.58 -30.48
C ASN A 90 11.79 1.71 -31.98
N ASP A 91 10.57 1.98 -32.41
CA ASP A 91 10.20 2.13 -33.82
C ASP A 91 10.91 3.30 -34.48
N LEU A 92 10.94 4.46 -33.82
CA LEU A 92 11.65 5.66 -34.30
C LEU A 92 13.17 5.45 -34.41
N THR A 93 13.70 4.47 -33.67
CA THR A 93 15.15 4.24 -33.60
C THR A 93 15.58 2.95 -34.28
N LEU A 94 14.72 2.10 -34.83
CA LEU A 94 15.13 0.81 -35.43
C LEU A 94 16.16 1.01 -36.56
N GLU A 95 15.89 1.89 -37.52
CA GLU A 95 16.83 2.18 -38.61
C GLU A 95 18.06 2.95 -38.12
N LEU A 96 17.87 3.91 -37.21
CA LEU A 96 18.96 4.73 -36.67
C LEU A 96 19.89 3.94 -35.74
N LYS A 97 19.37 2.99 -34.96
CA LYS A 97 20.10 2.15 -34.01
C LYS A 97 21.08 1.24 -34.71
N VAL A 98 20.67 0.56 -35.78
CA VAL A 98 21.58 -0.33 -36.52
C VAL A 98 22.76 0.47 -37.07
N VAL A 99 22.50 1.67 -37.61
CA VAL A 99 23.54 2.58 -38.11
C VAL A 99 24.43 3.10 -36.97
N ILE A 100 23.85 3.55 -35.86
CA ILE A 100 24.60 4.10 -34.71
C ILE A 100 25.43 3.01 -34.01
N ILE A 101 24.89 1.80 -33.84
CA ILE A 101 25.60 0.65 -33.28
C ILE A 101 26.75 0.26 -34.20
N GLY A 102 26.50 0.16 -35.51
CA GLY A 102 27.53 -0.14 -36.51
C GLY A 102 28.65 0.90 -36.50
N LEU A 103 28.30 2.19 -36.44
CA LEU A 103 29.25 3.30 -36.36
C LEU A 103 30.03 3.30 -35.04
N GLY A 104 29.36 3.06 -33.91
CA GLY A 104 29.99 2.95 -32.59
C GLY A 104 30.97 1.79 -32.52
N LEU A 105 30.61 0.63 -33.09
CA LEU A 105 31.49 -0.54 -33.20
C LEU A 105 32.70 -0.24 -34.11
N ALA A 106 32.49 0.38 -35.26
CA ALA A 106 33.58 0.76 -36.18
C ALA A 106 34.56 1.75 -35.54
N LEU A 107 34.05 2.77 -34.83
CA LEU A 107 34.88 3.74 -34.12
C LEU A 107 35.63 3.10 -32.94
N SER A 108 34.96 2.24 -32.17
CA SER A 108 35.59 1.47 -31.10
C SER A 108 36.69 0.54 -31.64
N ALA A 109 36.44 -0.16 -32.74
CA ALA A 109 37.44 -1.00 -33.40
C ALA A 109 38.65 -0.17 -33.88
N ALA A 110 38.43 1.01 -34.45
CA ALA A 110 39.50 1.90 -34.88
C ALA A 110 40.34 2.43 -33.71
N VAL A 111 39.69 2.94 -32.65
CA VAL A 111 40.37 3.53 -31.49
C VAL A 111 41.10 2.48 -30.65
N TYR A 112 40.44 1.36 -30.33
CA TYR A 112 41.05 0.28 -29.54
C TYR A 112 42.03 -0.55 -30.35
N GLY A 113 41.80 -0.72 -31.67
CA GLY A 113 42.76 -1.28 -32.62
C GLY A 113 44.04 -0.45 -32.70
N TYR A 114 43.93 0.87 -32.74
CA TYR A 114 45.10 1.75 -32.68
C TYR A 114 45.87 1.63 -31.35
N GLN A 115 45.19 1.41 -30.22
CA GLN A 115 45.85 1.18 -28.92
C GLN A 115 46.58 -0.16 -28.85
N LEU A 116 46.09 -1.19 -29.56
CA LEU A 116 46.80 -2.47 -29.73
C LEU A 116 48.12 -2.26 -30.47
N ILE A 117 48.10 -1.47 -31.55
CA ILE A 117 49.30 -1.13 -32.34
C ILE A 117 50.32 -0.34 -31.49
N LYS A 118 49.85 0.51 -30.56
CA LYS A 118 50.71 1.25 -29.61
C LYS A 118 51.28 0.40 -28.46
N GLY A 119 51.11 -0.92 -28.47
CA GLY A 119 51.66 -1.83 -27.46
C GLY A 119 50.85 -1.89 -26.16
N LYS A 120 49.69 -1.24 -26.06
CA LYS A 120 48.78 -1.31 -24.90
C LYS A 120 47.79 -2.47 -25.05
N ALA A 121 48.31 -3.68 -25.28
CA ALA A 121 47.51 -4.83 -25.69
C ALA A 121 46.42 -5.21 -24.67
N ALA A 122 46.75 -5.24 -23.37
CA ALA A 122 45.81 -5.58 -22.32
C ALA A 122 44.60 -4.62 -22.27
N LEU A 123 44.86 -3.31 -22.43
CA LEU A 123 43.81 -2.28 -22.37
C LEU A 123 42.97 -2.24 -23.67
N GLY A 124 43.60 -2.46 -24.82
CA GLY A 124 42.90 -2.55 -26.11
C GLY A 124 41.98 -3.77 -26.20
N ILE A 125 42.46 -4.96 -25.82
CA ILE A 125 41.68 -6.21 -25.85
C ILE A 125 40.49 -6.12 -24.88
N THR A 126 40.73 -5.69 -23.64
CA THR A 126 39.67 -5.58 -22.63
C THR A 126 38.55 -4.64 -23.09
N ASN A 127 38.91 -3.48 -23.65
CA ASN A 127 37.92 -2.53 -24.10
C ASN A 127 37.13 -3.02 -25.33
N LEU A 128 37.77 -3.73 -26.25
CA LEU A 128 37.10 -4.38 -27.39
C LEU A 128 36.10 -5.43 -26.93
N LEU A 129 36.51 -6.32 -26.01
CA LEU A 129 35.64 -7.36 -25.47
C LEU A 129 34.42 -6.77 -24.76
N VAL A 130 34.61 -5.73 -23.94
CA VAL A 130 33.49 -5.05 -23.26
C VAL A 130 32.55 -4.38 -24.26
N THR A 131 33.07 -3.73 -25.30
CA THR A 131 32.21 -3.14 -26.36
C THR A 131 31.41 -4.21 -27.10
N LEU A 132 32.02 -5.35 -27.44
CA LEU A 132 31.33 -6.48 -28.08
C LEU A 132 30.26 -7.09 -27.18
N LEU A 133 30.54 -7.20 -25.87
CA LEU A 133 29.57 -7.67 -24.88
C LEU A 133 28.37 -6.72 -24.77
N ILE A 134 28.61 -5.41 -24.69
CA ILE A 134 27.53 -4.41 -24.65
C ILE A 134 26.69 -4.46 -25.93
N ALA A 135 27.33 -4.59 -27.10
CA ALA A 135 26.62 -4.70 -28.38
C ALA A 135 25.77 -5.99 -28.48
N SER A 136 26.27 -7.11 -27.95
CA SER A 136 25.51 -8.37 -27.85
C SER A 136 24.29 -8.24 -26.93
N LEU A 137 24.44 -7.62 -25.76
CA LEU A 137 23.34 -7.36 -24.83
C LEU A 137 22.29 -6.42 -25.44
N LEU A 138 22.71 -5.37 -26.15
CA LEU A 138 21.81 -4.44 -26.82
C LEU A 138 21.04 -5.10 -27.98
N SER A 139 21.64 -6.10 -28.63
CA SER A 139 21.01 -6.85 -29.73
C SER A 139 20.06 -7.95 -29.24
N SER A 140 20.04 -8.24 -27.93
CA SER A 140 19.23 -9.29 -27.33
C SER A 140 18.28 -8.70 -26.28
N VAL A 141 18.65 -8.81 -25.01
CA VAL A 141 17.82 -8.51 -23.85
C VAL A 141 17.51 -7.01 -23.73
N PHE A 142 18.39 -6.13 -24.20
CA PHE A 142 18.18 -4.67 -24.11
C PHE A 142 17.73 -4.03 -25.43
N MET A 143 17.31 -4.82 -26.42
CA MET A 143 16.73 -4.25 -27.65
C MET A 143 15.43 -3.50 -27.33
N ASN A 144 14.62 -4.10 -26.45
CA ASN A 144 13.49 -3.48 -25.80
C ASN A 144 13.53 -3.80 -24.30
N PRO A 145 14.30 -3.02 -23.49
CA PRO A 145 14.46 -3.29 -22.08
C PRO A 145 13.11 -3.20 -21.37
N TRP A 146 12.19 -2.36 -21.85
CA TRP A 146 10.85 -2.27 -21.28
C TRP A 146 10.12 -3.62 -21.32
N SER A 147 10.13 -4.29 -22.48
CA SER A 147 9.52 -5.63 -22.61
C SER A 147 10.21 -6.70 -21.76
N THR A 148 11.51 -6.59 -21.49
CA THR A 148 12.20 -7.57 -20.62
C THR A 148 11.81 -7.40 -19.15
N PHE A 149 11.66 -6.16 -18.71
CA PHE A 149 11.34 -5.88 -17.31
C PHE A 149 9.83 -6.03 -17.02
N PHE A 150 8.95 -5.55 -17.91
CA PHE A 150 7.53 -5.35 -17.60
C PHE A 150 6.54 -6.14 -18.49
N LYS A 151 7.00 -6.97 -19.43
CA LYS A 151 6.09 -7.91 -20.11
C LYS A 151 5.63 -8.99 -19.13
N GLU A 152 4.50 -9.62 -19.42
CA GLU A 152 4.06 -10.88 -18.79
C GLU A 152 5.22 -11.89 -18.74
N ASP A 153 5.44 -12.49 -17.55
CA ASP A 153 6.60 -13.33 -17.18
C ASP A 153 7.95 -12.59 -17.23
N GLY A 154 7.92 -11.26 -17.14
CA GLY A 154 9.09 -10.42 -17.11
C GLY A 154 9.80 -10.45 -15.77
N TRP A 155 10.95 -9.77 -15.70
CA TRP A 155 11.73 -9.72 -14.45
C TRP A 155 10.92 -9.10 -13.31
N PHE A 156 10.12 -8.06 -13.58
CA PHE A 156 9.31 -7.41 -12.55
C PHE A 156 8.26 -8.34 -11.94
N ASP A 157 7.61 -9.19 -12.74
CA ASP A 157 6.62 -10.15 -12.23
C ASP A 157 7.27 -11.16 -11.28
N SER A 158 8.49 -11.63 -11.58
CA SER A 158 9.25 -12.47 -10.64
C SER A 158 9.50 -11.77 -9.29
N PHE A 159 9.73 -10.46 -9.30
CA PHE A 159 9.90 -9.68 -8.07
C PHE A 159 8.58 -9.37 -7.35
N LYS A 160 7.46 -9.22 -8.08
CA LYS A 160 6.11 -9.14 -7.49
C LYS A 160 5.83 -10.43 -6.70
N THR A 161 5.99 -11.60 -7.34
CA THR A 161 5.79 -12.90 -6.71
C THR A 161 6.74 -13.12 -5.53
N ALA A 162 8.02 -12.78 -5.66
CA ALA A 162 8.95 -12.87 -4.53
C ALA A 162 8.56 -11.93 -3.37
N GLY A 163 8.03 -10.74 -3.67
CA GLY A 163 7.53 -9.79 -2.69
C GLY A 163 6.28 -10.28 -1.99
N SER A 164 5.30 -10.82 -2.72
CA SER A 164 4.07 -11.35 -2.16
C SER A 164 4.31 -12.61 -1.33
N GLN A 165 5.18 -13.52 -1.78
CA GLN A 165 5.58 -14.70 -1.00
C GLN A 165 6.32 -14.32 0.28
N THR A 166 7.22 -13.33 0.21
CA THR A 166 7.91 -12.82 1.41
C THR A 166 6.92 -12.17 2.37
N ALA A 167 5.96 -11.39 1.86
CA ALA A 167 4.88 -10.84 2.66
C ALA A 167 4.04 -11.94 3.33
N ALA A 168 3.76 -13.03 2.60
CA ALA A 168 2.99 -14.17 3.09
C ALA A 168 3.62 -14.87 4.28
N LEU A 169 4.94 -15.08 4.21
CA LEU A 169 5.71 -15.65 5.31
C LEU A 169 5.50 -14.88 6.62
N PHE A 170 5.38 -13.55 6.54
CA PHE A 170 5.21 -12.70 7.72
C PHE A 170 3.76 -12.62 8.22
N VAL A 171 2.77 -12.78 7.34
CA VAL A 171 1.35 -12.66 7.71
C VAL A 171 0.80 -13.97 8.29
N ASP A 172 1.10 -15.11 7.66
CA ASP A 172 0.54 -16.43 8.00
C ASP A 172 1.48 -17.29 8.89
N GLY A 173 2.60 -16.72 9.35
CA GLY A 173 3.46 -17.38 10.34
C GLY A 173 4.23 -18.61 9.84
N GLY A 174 4.46 -18.73 8.53
CA GLY A 174 5.41 -19.71 7.98
C GLY A 174 4.86 -20.80 7.07
N ASN A 175 3.61 -20.73 6.60
CA ASN A 175 3.12 -21.66 5.59
C ASN A 175 3.55 -21.20 4.17
N GLU A 176 4.65 -21.77 3.68
CA GLU A 176 5.43 -21.27 2.53
C GLU A 176 4.83 -21.49 1.12
N THR A 177 3.53 -21.72 0.93
CA THR A 177 3.09 -22.37 -0.34
C THR A 177 2.08 -21.67 -1.23
N GLU A 178 1.46 -20.54 -0.85
CA GLU A 178 0.48 -19.88 -1.72
C GLU A 178 0.78 -18.38 -1.90
N GLU A 179 0.70 -17.89 -3.14
CA GLU A 179 0.70 -16.46 -3.42
C GLU A 179 -0.48 -15.84 -2.70
N ILE A 180 -0.21 -14.92 -1.78
CA ILE A 180 -1.29 -14.17 -1.14
C ILE A 180 -1.89 -13.22 -2.18
N SER A 181 -3.12 -13.51 -2.57
CA SER A 181 -3.95 -12.58 -3.33
C SER A 181 -4.33 -11.37 -2.47
N ALA A 182 -4.53 -10.20 -3.08
CA ALA A 182 -4.99 -9.00 -2.38
C ALA A 182 -6.26 -9.25 -1.55
N ASP A 183 -7.13 -10.12 -2.08
CA ASP A 183 -8.35 -10.54 -1.41
C ASP A 183 -8.04 -11.40 -0.18
N GLN A 184 -7.03 -12.27 -0.18
CA GLN A 184 -6.63 -13.03 1.02
C GLN A 184 -6.02 -12.13 2.12
N VAL A 185 -5.27 -11.07 1.79
CA VAL A 185 -4.79 -10.10 2.80
C VAL A 185 -5.96 -9.40 3.51
N ILE A 186 -7.05 -9.17 2.77
CA ILE A 186 -8.18 -8.35 3.24
C ILE A 186 -9.29 -9.20 3.85
N THR A 187 -9.61 -10.34 3.26
CA THR A 187 -10.76 -11.18 3.62
C THR A 187 -10.40 -12.37 4.51
N GLN A 188 -9.12 -12.76 4.57
CA GLN A 188 -8.67 -13.86 5.43
C GLN A 188 -8.16 -13.27 6.77
N ASP A 189 -9.06 -13.24 7.76
CA ASP A 189 -8.85 -12.91 9.19
C ASP A 189 -8.34 -11.51 9.56
N LEU A 190 -7.60 -10.80 8.69
CA LEU A 190 -7.06 -9.47 8.98
C LEU A 190 -8.14 -8.37 8.89
N GLY A 191 -8.97 -8.34 7.85
CA GLY A 191 -9.99 -7.31 7.67
C GLY A 191 -11.04 -7.30 8.79
N SER A 192 -11.56 -8.46 9.16
CA SER A 192 -12.50 -8.60 10.28
C SER A 192 -11.86 -8.24 11.62
N THR A 193 -10.62 -8.67 11.89
CA THR A 193 -9.87 -8.26 13.10
C THR A 193 -9.66 -6.74 13.15
N PHE A 194 -9.37 -6.12 12.00
CA PHE A 194 -9.20 -4.67 11.91
C PHE A 194 -10.52 -3.93 12.09
N VAL A 195 -11.65 -4.40 11.53
CA VAL A 195 -12.97 -3.81 11.81
C VAL A 195 -13.32 -3.93 13.29
N ASP A 196 -13.12 -5.10 13.89
CA ASP A 196 -13.36 -5.33 15.32
C ASP A 196 -12.57 -4.33 16.18
N THR A 197 -11.27 -4.22 15.93
CA THR A 197 -10.37 -3.44 16.79
C THR A 197 -10.36 -1.94 16.51
N LEU A 198 -10.47 -1.54 15.25
CA LEU A 198 -10.33 -0.14 14.81
C LEU A 198 -11.66 0.56 14.63
N VAL A 199 -12.77 -0.16 14.49
CA VAL A 199 -14.09 0.42 14.29
C VAL A 199 -15.03 0.04 15.42
N ARG A 200 -15.32 -1.25 15.62
CA ARG A 200 -16.33 -1.70 16.59
C ARG A 200 -15.95 -1.38 18.03
N GLU A 201 -14.71 -1.64 18.44
CA GLU A 201 -14.27 -1.37 19.80
C GLU A 201 -14.27 0.12 20.15
N PRO A 202 -13.68 1.02 19.33
CA PRO A 202 -13.83 2.46 19.51
C PRO A 202 -15.30 2.89 19.54
N TYR A 203 -16.13 2.35 18.64
CA TYR A 203 -17.55 2.67 18.59
C TYR A 203 -18.25 2.36 19.92
N GLN A 204 -18.02 1.17 20.50
CA GLN A 204 -18.58 0.79 21.79
C GLN A 204 -18.01 1.63 22.93
N LEU A 205 -16.72 1.97 22.91
CA LEU A 205 -16.09 2.83 23.92
C LEU A 205 -16.60 4.27 23.87
N ILE A 206 -16.83 4.83 22.68
CA ILE A 206 -17.33 6.19 22.49
C ILE A 206 -18.82 6.27 22.84
N SER A 207 -19.61 5.27 22.46
CA SER A 207 -21.06 5.28 22.67
C SER A 207 -21.45 4.84 24.09
N PHE A 208 -20.74 3.87 24.69
CA PHE A 208 -21.10 3.24 25.96
C PHE A 208 -20.04 3.33 27.06
N GLY A 209 -18.85 3.87 26.78
CA GLY A 209 -17.77 4.02 27.78
C GLY A 209 -17.08 2.70 28.16
N LYS A 210 -17.48 1.58 27.56
CA LYS A 210 -16.93 0.24 27.79
C LYS A 210 -17.17 -0.66 26.58
N ILE A 211 -16.31 -1.67 26.44
CA ILE A 211 -16.53 -2.77 25.51
C ILE A 211 -17.59 -3.69 26.13
N LEU A 212 -18.62 -4.02 25.35
CA LEU A 212 -19.72 -4.88 25.79
C LEU A 212 -19.28 -6.35 25.73
N THR A 213 -19.69 -7.16 26.70
CA THR A 213 -19.38 -8.60 26.74
C THR A 213 -20.61 -9.40 27.16
N GLY A 214 -20.71 -10.64 26.67
CA GLY A 214 -21.81 -11.56 27.02
C GLY A 214 -23.14 -11.19 26.35
N GLU A 215 -24.25 -11.30 27.09
CA GLU A 215 -25.61 -11.06 26.58
C GLU A 215 -25.82 -9.63 26.06
N CYS A 216 -25.12 -8.64 26.62
CA CYS A 216 -25.19 -7.24 26.17
C CYS A 216 -24.60 -7.05 24.76
N ASP A 217 -23.58 -7.83 24.41
CA ASP A 217 -22.95 -7.76 23.09
C ASP A 217 -23.86 -8.38 22.00
N GLN A 218 -24.60 -9.45 22.35
CA GLN A 218 -25.61 -10.02 21.44
C GLN A 218 -26.74 -9.04 21.17
N VAL A 219 -27.29 -8.41 22.22
CA VAL A 219 -28.33 -7.37 22.07
C VAL A 219 -27.82 -6.19 21.23
N PHE A 220 -26.57 -5.79 21.44
CA PHE A 220 -25.93 -4.77 20.61
C PHE A 220 -25.87 -5.17 19.13
N ASN A 221 -25.42 -6.39 18.83
CA ASN A 221 -25.27 -6.87 17.45
C ASN A 221 -26.63 -7.00 16.74
N GLU A 222 -27.63 -7.53 17.44
CA GLU A 222 -28.99 -7.69 16.89
C GLU A 222 -29.63 -6.35 16.57
N GLU A 223 -29.55 -5.39 17.49
CA GLU A 223 -30.16 -4.08 17.30
C GLU A 223 -29.39 -3.25 16.25
N LEU A 224 -28.05 -3.28 16.29
CA LEU A 224 -27.23 -2.55 15.32
C LEU A 224 -27.47 -3.03 13.89
N ALA A 225 -27.65 -4.34 13.66
CA ALA A 225 -27.95 -4.88 12.34
C ALA A 225 -29.32 -4.42 11.77
N THR A 226 -30.22 -3.89 12.61
CA THR A 226 -31.55 -3.42 12.18
C THR A 226 -31.60 -1.91 11.91
N VAL A 227 -30.57 -1.17 12.33
CA VAL A 227 -30.50 0.28 12.12
C VAL A 227 -30.30 0.56 10.63
N THR A 228 -30.92 1.64 10.14
CA THR A 228 -30.62 2.13 8.79
C THR A 228 -29.28 2.87 8.82
N PRO A 229 -28.28 2.46 8.02
CA PRO A 229 -26.99 3.14 7.97
C PRO A 229 -27.16 4.64 7.71
N GLY A 230 -26.51 5.49 8.51
CA GLY A 230 -26.64 6.94 8.37
C GLY A 230 -27.76 7.59 9.19
N ASP A 231 -28.62 6.81 9.86
CA ASP A 231 -29.70 7.38 10.68
C ASP A 231 -29.20 7.87 12.05
N LYS A 232 -28.78 9.14 12.08
CA LYS A 232 -28.41 9.88 13.30
C LYS A 232 -29.62 10.23 14.19
N GLY A 233 -30.81 9.69 13.95
CA GLY A 233 -32.01 9.92 14.76
C GLY A 233 -32.51 8.69 15.52
N ASP A 234 -31.94 7.51 15.25
CA ASP A 234 -32.35 6.29 15.93
C ASP A 234 -31.63 6.13 17.28
N ASP A 235 -32.40 5.91 18.35
CA ASP A 235 -31.90 5.64 19.71
C ASP A 235 -32.16 4.17 20.14
N SER A 236 -32.61 3.31 19.21
CA SER A 236 -32.98 1.91 19.47
C SER A 236 -31.86 1.15 20.19
N VAL A 237 -30.64 1.23 19.65
CA VAL A 237 -29.43 0.58 20.17
C VAL A 237 -29.09 1.12 21.56
N MET A 238 -29.12 2.44 21.77
CA MET A 238 -28.86 3.04 23.09
C MET A 238 -29.86 2.56 24.15
N LYS A 239 -31.16 2.52 23.79
CA LYS A 239 -32.23 2.09 24.70
C LYS A 239 -32.16 0.60 25.01
N ALA A 240 -31.74 -0.22 24.06
CA ALA A 240 -31.56 -1.66 24.27
C ALA A 240 -30.36 -1.94 25.16
N VAL A 241 -29.18 -1.37 24.84
CA VAL A 241 -27.95 -1.54 25.64
C VAL A 241 -28.10 -0.95 27.05
N GLY A 242 -28.78 0.18 27.19
CA GLY A 242 -29.03 0.81 28.50
C GLY A 242 -29.96 0.02 29.42
N LYS A 243 -30.70 -0.99 28.91
CA LYS A 243 -31.46 -1.95 29.74
C LYS A 243 -30.60 -3.10 30.25
N CYS A 244 -29.55 -3.43 29.51
CA CYS A 244 -28.68 -4.55 29.80
C CYS A 244 -27.52 -4.15 30.73
N ASP A 245 -27.04 -2.90 30.65
CA ASP A 245 -25.91 -2.43 31.46
C ASP A 245 -26.13 -1.03 32.06
N GLU A 246 -26.11 -0.96 33.39
CA GLU A 246 -26.34 0.27 34.17
C GLU A 246 -25.16 1.26 34.09
N GLN A 247 -23.92 0.77 33.87
CA GLN A 247 -22.73 1.61 33.69
C GLN A 247 -22.72 2.26 32.30
N ALA A 248 -23.10 1.49 31.26
CA ALA A 248 -23.26 2.04 29.92
C ALA A 248 -24.34 3.13 29.91
N LYS A 249 -25.46 2.89 30.60
CA LYS A 249 -26.52 3.89 30.79
C LYS A 249 -26.03 5.16 31.48
N PHE A 250 -25.26 5.03 32.56
CA PHE A 250 -24.71 6.19 33.26
C PHE A 250 -23.75 7.01 32.38
N PHE A 251 -22.93 6.34 31.56
CA PHE A 251 -22.03 7.02 30.62
C PHE A 251 -22.78 7.75 29.50
N MET A 252 -23.84 7.14 28.95
CA MET A 252 -24.71 7.80 27.97
C MET A 252 -25.39 9.06 28.53
N GLU A 253 -25.84 9.01 29.79
CA GLU A 253 -26.48 10.15 30.46
C GLU A 253 -25.49 11.24 30.90
N ASN A 254 -24.19 10.91 31.08
CA ASN A 254 -23.14 11.84 31.48
C ASN A 254 -21.84 11.59 30.69
N PRO A 255 -21.70 12.13 29.47
CA PRO A 255 -20.59 11.84 28.57
C PRO A 255 -19.28 12.54 28.97
N THR A 256 -18.75 12.26 30.16
CA THR A 256 -17.46 12.79 30.60
C THR A 256 -16.31 12.00 29.97
N GLY A 257 -15.47 12.68 29.17
CA GLY A 257 -14.28 12.07 28.54
C GLY A 257 -14.53 11.38 27.20
N GLN A 258 -15.74 11.48 26.64
CA GLN A 258 -16.07 10.89 25.33
C GLN A 258 -15.20 11.43 24.19
N LEU A 259 -14.95 12.75 24.17
CA LEU A 259 -14.10 13.38 23.16
C LEU A 259 -12.63 12.95 23.29
N ASP A 260 -12.14 12.72 24.51
CA ASP A 260 -10.78 12.22 24.75
C ASP A 260 -10.65 10.78 24.20
N ILE A 261 -11.65 9.94 24.45
CA ILE A 261 -11.78 8.57 23.90
C ILE A 261 -11.74 8.59 22.37
N LEU A 262 -12.57 9.44 21.77
CA LEU A 262 -12.63 9.58 20.33
C LEU A 262 -11.32 10.11 19.72
N ALA A 263 -10.71 11.12 20.35
CA ALA A 263 -9.44 11.69 19.89
C ALA A 263 -8.31 10.66 19.94
N GLY A 264 -8.20 9.92 21.04
CA GLY A 264 -7.19 8.87 21.20
C GLY A 264 -7.33 7.74 20.18
N ALA A 265 -8.56 7.24 19.96
CA ALA A 265 -8.83 6.22 18.96
C ALA A 265 -8.53 6.73 17.52
N SER A 266 -8.89 7.97 17.24
CA SER A 266 -8.66 8.60 15.93
C SER A 266 -7.18 8.81 15.64
N ILE A 267 -6.39 9.25 16.64
CA ILE A 267 -4.94 9.42 16.49
C ILE A 267 -4.26 8.09 16.19
N MET A 268 -4.66 7.02 16.90
CA MET A 268 -4.11 5.68 16.65
C MET A 268 -4.38 5.24 15.21
N LEU A 269 -5.63 5.30 14.75
CA LEU A 269 -5.99 4.92 13.38
C LEU A 269 -5.28 5.79 12.34
N GLN A 270 -5.25 7.10 12.54
CA GLN A 270 -4.58 8.02 11.61
C GLN A 270 -3.07 7.77 11.55
N SER A 271 -2.42 7.47 12.68
CA SER A 271 -1.00 7.12 12.69
C SER A 271 -0.71 5.83 11.92
N PHE A 272 -1.59 4.83 12.05
CA PHE A 272 -1.54 3.57 11.30
C PHE A 272 -1.74 3.80 9.80
N TYR A 273 -2.74 4.61 9.44
CA TYR A 273 -2.98 5.04 8.07
C TYR A 273 -1.79 5.78 7.47
N LEU A 274 -1.20 6.75 8.18
CA LEU A 274 -0.07 7.53 7.69
C LEU A 274 1.17 6.67 7.44
N PHE A 275 1.45 5.71 8.32
CA PHE A 275 2.57 4.79 8.12
C PHE A 275 2.32 3.84 6.94
N THR A 276 1.10 3.32 6.81
CA THR A 276 0.70 2.52 5.64
C THR A 276 0.82 3.34 4.35
N ALA A 277 0.31 4.57 4.34
CA ALA A 277 0.44 5.50 3.22
C ALA A 277 1.90 5.82 2.87
N PHE A 278 2.78 5.93 3.88
CA PHE A 278 4.20 6.11 3.66
C PHE A 278 4.85 4.87 3.01
N CYS A 279 4.53 3.66 3.47
CA CYS A 279 5.00 2.42 2.83
C CYS A 279 4.49 2.30 1.39
N ALA A 280 3.22 2.62 1.14
CA ALA A 280 2.63 2.65 -0.20
C ALA A 280 3.34 3.66 -1.11
N PHE A 281 3.63 4.86 -0.59
CA PHE A 281 4.39 5.89 -1.30
C PHE A 281 5.81 5.41 -1.66
N LEU A 282 6.51 4.71 -0.75
CA LEU A 282 7.82 4.14 -1.04
C LEU A 282 7.79 3.11 -2.18
N ILE A 283 6.76 2.25 -2.21
CA ILE A 283 6.54 1.27 -3.28
C ILE A 283 6.34 2.01 -4.61
N PHE A 284 5.45 3.00 -4.62
CA PHE A 284 5.12 3.78 -5.81
C PHE A 284 6.33 4.54 -6.36
N VAL A 285 7.08 5.25 -5.51
CA VAL A 285 8.30 5.97 -5.90
C VAL A 285 9.38 5.01 -6.41
N SER A 286 9.55 3.86 -5.78
CA SER A 286 10.52 2.85 -6.22
C SER A 286 10.17 2.31 -7.61
N PHE A 287 8.89 2.10 -7.88
CA PHE A 287 8.41 1.70 -9.20
C PHE A 287 8.65 2.78 -10.28
N LEU A 288 8.32 4.05 -9.98
CA LEU A 288 8.60 5.15 -10.91
C LEU A 288 10.10 5.28 -11.20
N PHE A 289 10.94 5.10 -10.18
CA PHE A 289 12.38 5.12 -10.36
C PHE A 289 12.88 3.94 -11.20
N LEU A 290 12.33 2.74 -11.02
CA LEU A 290 12.58 1.59 -11.89
C LEU A 290 12.23 1.92 -13.35
N GLY A 291 11.02 2.44 -13.60
CA GLY A 291 10.57 2.82 -14.94
C GLY A 291 11.52 3.83 -15.59
N PHE A 292 11.91 4.88 -14.87
CA PHE A 292 12.88 5.86 -15.35
C PHE A 292 14.27 5.25 -15.66
N LYS A 293 14.75 4.34 -14.80
CA LYS A 293 16.05 3.66 -15.01
C LYS A 293 16.01 2.74 -16.23
N VAL A 294 14.91 2.03 -16.45
CA VAL A 294 14.71 1.18 -17.63
C VAL A 294 14.71 2.00 -18.92
N LEU A 295 14.04 3.17 -18.93
CA LEU A 295 14.08 4.09 -20.08
C LEU A 295 15.50 4.60 -20.34
N MET A 296 16.21 5.03 -19.30
CA MET A 296 17.58 5.54 -19.42
C MET A 296 18.59 4.45 -19.80
N LEU A 297 18.33 3.18 -19.44
CA LEU A 297 19.23 2.06 -19.74
C LEU A 297 19.46 1.92 -21.25
N LEU A 298 18.41 2.12 -22.07
CA LEU A 298 18.51 2.06 -23.52
C LEU A 298 19.50 3.09 -24.08
N TRP A 299 19.42 4.34 -23.58
CA TRP A 299 20.34 5.40 -23.97
C TRP A 299 21.78 5.13 -23.49
N GLN A 300 21.94 4.62 -22.27
CA GLN A 300 23.25 4.27 -21.72
C GLN A 300 23.91 3.10 -22.46
N CYS A 301 23.14 2.14 -22.97
CA CYS A 301 23.66 1.07 -23.83
C CYS A 301 24.19 1.60 -25.15
N ILE A 302 23.50 2.55 -25.79
CA ILE A 302 23.97 3.20 -27.03
C ILE A 302 25.27 3.97 -26.76
N LEU A 303 25.32 4.77 -25.70
CA LEU A 303 26.52 5.54 -25.35
C LEU A 303 27.71 4.64 -24.96
N GLY A 304 27.46 3.51 -24.30
CA GLY A 304 28.51 2.58 -23.85
C GLY A 304 29.29 1.89 -24.99
N ILE A 305 28.76 1.92 -26.22
CA ILE A 305 29.42 1.38 -27.41
C ILE A 305 30.51 2.33 -27.94
N PHE A 306 30.40 3.64 -27.69
CA PHE A 306 31.36 4.62 -28.19
C PHE A 306 32.70 4.58 -27.44
N PRO A 307 33.83 4.79 -28.15
CA PRO A 307 35.14 4.77 -27.51
C PRO A 307 35.32 5.97 -26.56
N GLY A 308 35.79 5.71 -25.34
CA GLY A 308 36.09 6.75 -24.35
C GLY A 308 34.88 7.25 -23.54
N SER A 309 33.69 6.69 -23.77
CA SER A 309 32.51 6.94 -22.92
C SER A 309 32.72 6.36 -21.52
N ASP A 310 32.25 7.06 -20.48
CA ASP A 310 32.22 6.50 -19.14
C ASP A 310 31.15 5.39 -19.06
N ARG A 311 31.60 4.13 -19.23
CA ARG A 311 30.75 2.93 -19.13
C ARG A 311 30.16 2.75 -17.73
N SER A 312 30.56 3.57 -16.74
CA SER A 312 29.94 3.57 -15.42
C SER A 312 28.45 3.91 -15.48
N GLY A 313 28.01 4.71 -16.46
CA GLY A 313 26.59 5.06 -16.65
C GLY A 313 25.70 3.85 -16.92
N LEU A 314 26.15 2.93 -17.78
CA LEU A 314 25.45 1.68 -18.09
C LEU A 314 25.33 0.80 -16.84
N TRP A 315 26.45 0.55 -16.16
CA TRP A 315 26.46 -0.28 -14.95
C TRP A 315 25.61 0.32 -13.82
N LYS A 316 25.68 1.64 -13.61
CA LYS A 316 24.81 2.35 -12.65
C LYS A 316 23.33 2.28 -13.03
N GLY A 317 23.01 2.31 -14.32
CA GLY A 317 21.65 2.14 -14.83
C GLY A 317 21.12 0.73 -14.56
N PHE A 318 21.89 -0.29 -14.95
CA PHE A 318 21.53 -1.70 -14.78
C PHE A 318 21.43 -2.11 -13.31
N LEU A 319 22.47 -1.81 -12.52
CA LEU A 319 22.45 -2.05 -11.07
C LEU A 319 21.36 -1.22 -10.39
N GLY A 320 21.06 -0.03 -10.92
CA GLY A 320 19.92 0.78 -10.50
C GLY A 320 18.60 0.06 -10.67
N CYS A 321 18.37 -0.60 -11.82
CA CYS A 321 17.15 -1.37 -12.06
C CYS A 321 17.03 -2.54 -11.06
N ILE A 322 18.11 -3.31 -10.86
CA ILE A 322 18.15 -4.40 -9.87
C ILE A 322 17.89 -3.88 -8.47
N ALA A 323 18.57 -2.80 -8.06
CA ALA A 323 18.38 -2.21 -6.75
C ALA A 323 16.93 -1.75 -6.55
N SER A 324 16.31 -1.11 -7.54
CA SER A 324 14.91 -0.69 -7.46
C SER A 324 13.94 -1.85 -7.31
N MET A 325 14.16 -2.96 -8.03
CA MET A 325 13.35 -4.16 -7.86
C MET A 325 13.50 -4.75 -6.45
N ILE A 326 14.72 -4.81 -5.92
CA ILE A 326 14.98 -5.23 -4.53
C ILE A 326 14.28 -4.30 -3.53
N PHE A 327 14.32 -2.98 -3.74
CA PHE A 327 13.64 -2.00 -2.90
C PHE A 327 12.12 -2.17 -2.94
N VAL A 328 11.53 -2.50 -4.09
CA VAL A 328 10.09 -2.81 -4.20
C VAL A 328 9.76 -4.05 -3.36
N THR A 329 10.46 -5.16 -3.54
CA THR A 329 10.28 -6.39 -2.76
C THR A 329 10.42 -6.14 -1.25
N PHE A 330 11.46 -5.40 -0.85
CA PHE A 330 11.68 -5.04 0.55
C PHE A 330 10.56 -4.16 1.11
N SER A 331 10.06 -3.20 0.32
CA SER A 331 8.99 -2.28 0.77
C SER A 331 7.64 -3.01 0.92
N VAL A 332 7.36 -3.97 0.04
CA VAL A 332 6.19 -4.86 0.14
C VAL A 332 6.28 -5.73 1.40
N ALA A 333 7.45 -6.31 1.67
CA ALA A 333 7.69 -7.08 2.90
C ALA A 333 7.53 -6.21 4.16
N LEU A 334 8.05 -4.97 4.14
CA LEU A 334 7.90 -4.02 5.23
C LEU A 334 6.42 -3.67 5.50
N MET A 335 5.64 -3.47 4.44
CA MET A 335 4.19 -3.26 4.55
C MET A 335 3.50 -4.44 5.24
N ALA A 336 3.80 -5.67 4.80
CA ALA A 336 3.20 -6.88 5.38
C ALA A 336 3.58 -7.05 6.87
N ILE A 337 4.85 -6.82 7.21
CA ILE A 337 5.32 -6.83 8.60
C ILE A 337 4.59 -5.78 9.42
N HIS A 338 4.37 -4.58 8.88
CA HIS A 338 3.65 -3.52 9.57
C HIS A 338 2.20 -3.92 9.88
N LEU A 339 1.47 -4.47 8.91
CA LEU A 339 0.10 -4.94 9.12
C LEU A 339 0.04 -6.01 10.21
N LYS A 340 0.96 -7.01 10.16
CA LYS A 340 0.98 -8.08 11.16
C LYS A 340 1.43 -7.61 12.54
N PHE A 341 2.37 -6.68 12.59
CA PHE A 341 2.83 -6.08 13.83
C PHE A 341 1.69 -5.33 14.52
N THR A 342 0.93 -4.53 13.77
CA THR A 342 -0.23 -3.82 14.30
C THR A 342 -1.29 -4.79 14.83
N GLN A 343 -1.60 -5.86 14.09
CA GLN A 343 -2.53 -6.91 14.57
C GLN A 343 -2.02 -7.56 15.87
N SER A 344 -0.76 -7.99 15.90
CA SER A 344 -0.15 -8.63 17.07
C SER A 344 -0.11 -7.70 18.29
N LEU A 345 0.19 -6.42 18.06
CA LEU A 345 0.20 -5.40 19.10
C LEU A 345 -1.21 -5.20 19.67
N MET A 346 -2.24 -5.14 18.82
CA MET A 346 -3.63 -5.02 19.23
C MET A 346 -4.09 -6.19 20.11
N THR A 347 -3.80 -7.43 19.71
CA THR A 347 -4.12 -8.63 20.50
C THR A 347 -3.34 -8.68 21.81
N ALA A 348 -2.05 -8.32 21.80
CA ALA A 348 -1.22 -8.32 23.01
C ALA A 348 -1.66 -7.28 24.06
N LEU A 349 -2.35 -6.22 23.63
CA LEU A 349 -2.84 -5.15 24.51
C LEU A 349 -4.24 -5.43 25.09
N GLU A 350 -4.94 -6.45 24.60
CA GLU A 350 -6.25 -6.89 25.09
C GLU A 350 -6.28 -7.23 26.61
N PRO A 351 -5.35 -8.04 27.18
CA PRO A 351 -5.41 -8.44 28.59
C PRO A 351 -4.98 -7.35 29.58
N LEU A 352 -4.32 -6.29 29.12
CA LEU A 352 -3.81 -5.22 29.99
C LEU A 352 -4.91 -4.22 30.39
N GLY A 353 -6.14 -4.35 29.88
CA GLY A 353 -7.19 -3.33 30.04
C GLY A 353 -6.80 -1.97 29.44
N ALA A 354 -5.68 -1.92 28.70
CA ALA A 354 -5.03 -0.74 28.17
C ALA A 354 -5.69 -0.20 26.90
N LYS A 355 -6.74 -0.85 26.39
CA LYS A 355 -7.70 -0.23 25.45
C LYS A 355 -8.26 1.09 26.02
N LYS A 356 -8.32 1.23 27.36
CA LYS A 356 -8.66 2.49 28.05
C LYS A 356 -7.53 3.53 28.09
N TYR A 357 -6.26 3.13 27.97
CA TYR A 357 -5.12 4.00 28.30
C TYR A 357 -4.27 4.44 27.10
N LEU A 358 -4.26 3.74 25.96
CA LEU A 358 -3.57 4.27 24.77
C LEU A 358 -4.28 5.51 24.22
N ILE A 359 -5.56 5.65 24.54
CA ILE A 359 -6.37 6.84 24.35
C ILE A 359 -5.90 8.04 25.21
N VAL A 360 -5.31 7.79 26.37
CA VAL A 360 -4.91 8.83 27.36
C VAL A 360 -3.39 9.09 27.33
N VAL A 361 -2.58 8.16 26.81
CA VAL A 361 -1.10 8.28 26.83
C VAL A 361 -0.55 9.17 25.69
N VAL A 362 -1.40 9.65 24.77
CA VAL A 362 -1.07 10.70 23.79
C VAL A 362 -1.76 12.04 24.15
N SER A 363 -1.94 12.31 25.44
CA SER A 363 -2.28 13.63 25.97
C SER A 363 -1.30 14.08 27.05
#